data_AF-A0A482W950-F1
#
_entry.id   AF-A0A482W950-F1
#
_cell.length_a   1.000
_cell.length_b   1.000
_cell.length_c   1.000
_cell.angle_alpha   90.00
_cell.angle_beta   90.00
_cell.angle_gamma   90.00
#
_symmetry.space_group_name_H-M   'P 1'
#
loop_
_entity.id
_entity.type
_entity.pdbx_description
1 polymer ?
#
loop_
_entity_poly.entity_id
_entity_poly.type
_entity_poly.pdbx_seq_one_letter_code
_entity_poly.pdbx_strand_id
1 'polypeptide(L)'
;PAMAPKGNNMIPNGHFHKDWQRFVKTWFNQPARKIRRKQNRIKKARAIAPRPAAGALRPIVRCPTVRYHTKVRAGRGFTLQELKAAGINNKFAKTVGIAVDYRRRNRSVESVLLNAQRLKEYKSKLILFPIHNKKKLRAGEATEDERKVRQLVFS
;
A
#
# COMPACT_ATOMS: atom_id res chain seq x y z
N PRO A 1 -20.41 -40.60 20.50
CA PRO A 1 -20.31 -40.89 21.95
C PRO A 1 -19.32 -39.94 22.65
N ALA A 2 -19.82 -39.00 23.46
CA ALA A 2 -18.98 -38.15 24.30
C ALA A 2 -18.43 -39.00 25.45
N MET A 3 -17.10 -39.16 25.49
CA MET A 3 -16.41 -39.91 26.54
C MET A 3 -16.56 -39.13 27.85
N ALA A 4 -17.08 -39.76 28.90
CA ALA A 4 -17.12 -39.14 30.23
C ALA A 4 -15.69 -38.73 30.64
N PRO A 5 -15.48 -37.52 31.18
CA PRO A 5 -14.15 -37.08 31.59
C PRO A 5 -13.63 -38.03 32.68
N LYS A 6 -12.46 -38.64 32.44
CA LYS A 6 -11.77 -39.48 33.42
C LYS A 6 -10.85 -38.60 34.26
N GLY A 7 -10.99 -38.62 35.58
CA GLY A 7 -10.15 -37.84 36.51
C GLY A 7 -10.46 -36.33 36.50
N ASN A 8 -9.57 -35.54 37.10
CA ASN A 8 -9.73 -34.09 37.25
C ASN A 8 -9.24 -33.31 36.01
N ASN A 9 -9.81 -33.62 34.84
CA ASN A 9 -9.46 -32.96 33.59
C ASN A 9 -10.33 -31.70 33.37
N MET A 10 -9.76 -30.71 32.66
CA MET A 10 -10.49 -29.52 32.23
C MET A 10 -11.70 -29.88 31.36
N ILE A 11 -12.85 -29.24 31.64
CA ILE A 11 -14.08 -29.46 30.86
C ILE A 11 -13.83 -29.05 29.40
N PRO A 12 -14.00 -29.96 28.42
CA PRO A 12 -13.74 -29.65 27.03
C PRO A 12 -14.82 -28.72 26.46
N ASN A 13 -14.45 -27.49 26.10
CA ASN A 13 -15.30 -26.55 25.37
C ASN A 13 -15.01 -26.57 23.86
N GLY A 14 -15.16 -27.76 23.25
CA GLY A 14 -14.89 -27.98 21.83
C GLY A 14 -16.08 -27.56 20.96
N HIS A 15 -15.91 -26.52 20.14
CA HIS A 15 -16.98 -25.95 19.31
C HIS A 15 -17.23 -26.75 18.01
N PHE A 16 -17.45 -28.05 18.14
CA PHE A 16 -17.59 -29.02 17.05
C PHE A 16 -19.01 -29.59 16.95
N HIS A 17 -20.02 -28.82 17.35
CA HIS A 17 -21.42 -29.28 17.48
C HIS A 17 -22.26 -29.15 16.21
N LYS A 18 -21.72 -28.57 15.12
CA LYS A 18 -22.49 -28.21 13.91
C LYS A 18 -21.87 -28.80 12.64
N ASP A 19 -21.95 -30.13 12.47
CA ASP A 19 -21.49 -30.86 11.27
C ASP A 19 -20.20 -30.32 10.65
N TRP A 20 -19.23 -29.99 11.50
CA TRP A 20 -18.04 -29.22 11.12
C TRP A 20 -17.20 -29.93 10.06
N GLN A 21 -17.30 -31.26 9.99
CA GLN A 21 -16.62 -32.11 9.02
C GLN A 21 -16.96 -31.72 7.57
N ARG A 22 -18.18 -31.23 7.31
CA ARG A 22 -18.58 -30.75 5.96
C ARG A 22 -17.91 -29.44 5.56
N PHE A 23 -17.42 -28.66 6.53
CA PHE A 23 -16.86 -27.32 6.33
C PHE A 23 -15.33 -27.28 6.55
N VAL A 24 -14.67 -28.43 6.49
CA VAL A 24 -13.22 -28.52 6.65
C VAL A 24 -12.52 -27.86 5.48
N LYS A 25 -11.83 -26.74 5.77
CA LYS A 25 -11.00 -26.05 4.79
C LYS A 25 -9.57 -26.58 4.82
N THR A 26 -9.19 -27.32 3.79
CA THR A 26 -7.82 -27.80 3.61
C THR A 26 -6.92 -26.70 3.01
N TRP A 27 -5.60 -26.84 3.22
CA TRP A 27 -4.59 -25.88 2.75
C TRP A 27 -3.65 -26.44 1.68
N PHE A 28 -3.99 -27.55 1.04
CA PHE A 28 -3.19 -28.17 -0.05
C PHE A 28 -2.98 -27.23 -1.23
N ASN A 29 -3.90 -26.29 -1.48
CA ASN A 29 -3.79 -25.27 -2.52
C ASN A 29 -2.89 -24.08 -2.14
N GLN A 30 -2.27 -24.06 -0.95
CA GLN A 30 -1.41 -22.96 -0.51
C GLN A 30 -0.20 -22.72 -1.44
N PRO A 31 0.61 -23.73 -1.83
CA PRO A 31 1.72 -23.54 -2.77
C PRO A 31 1.24 -23.03 -4.15
N ALA A 32 0.19 -23.63 -4.72
CA ALA A 32 -0.39 -23.19 -5.98
C ALA A 32 -0.87 -21.72 -5.91
N ARG A 33 -1.50 -21.31 -4.80
CA ARG A 33 -1.88 -19.91 -4.56
C ARG A 33 -0.68 -18.98 -4.46
N LYS A 34 0.45 -19.40 -3.89
CA LYS A 34 1.68 -18.59 -3.84
C LYS A 34 2.24 -18.36 -5.25
N ILE A 35 2.35 -19.40 -6.07
CA ILE A 35 2.82 -19.32 -7.47
C ILE A 35 1.91 -18.39 -8.28
N ARG A 36 0.59 -18.58 -8.20
CA ARG A 36 -0.39 -17.74 -8.90
C ARG A 36 -0.28 -16.26 -8.50
N ARG A 37 -0.11 -15.95 -7.21
CA ARG A 37 0.10 -14.56 -6.75
C ARG A 37 1.41 -13.97 -7.30
N LYS A 38 2.49 -14.75 -7.39
CA LYS A 38 3.77 -14.30 -7.96
C LYS A 38 3.60 -13.95 -9.44
N GLN A 39 3.01 -14.85 -10.23
CA GLN A 39 2.75 -14.63 -11.66
C GLN A 39 1.87 -13.39 -11.89
N ASN A 40 0.79 -13.22 -11.10
CA ASN A 40 -0.08 -12.05 -11.19
C ASN A 40 0.67 -10.74 -10.89
N ARG A 41 1.60 -10.74 -9.93
CA ARG A 41 2.44 -9.57 -9.65
C ARG A 41 3.38 -9.25 -10.82
N ILE A 42 4.00 -10.26 -11.43
CA ILE A 42 4.86 -10.08 -12.61
C ILE A 42 4.04 -9.53 -13.79
N LYS A 43 2.88 -10.14 -14.07
CA LYS A 43 1.96 -9.66 -15.12
C LYS A 43 1.54 -8.21 -14.91
N LYS A 44 1.18 -7.86 -13.66
CA LYS A 44 0.82 -6.49 -13.28
C LYS A 44 2.00 -5.52 -13.45
N ALA A 45 3.20 -5.92 -13.07
CA ALA A 45 4.40 -5.07 -13.21
C ALA A 45 4.70 -4.77 -14.68
N ARG A 46 4.65 -5.80 -15.55
CA ARG A 46 4.83 -5.62 -17.00
C ARG A 46 3.76 -4.71 -17.62
N ALA A 47 2.50 -4.86 -17.22
CA ALA A 47 1.40 -4.05 -17.74
C ALA A 47 1.45 -2.57 -17.34
N ILE A 48 2.09 -2.24 -16.21
CA ILE A 48 2.13 -0.88 -15.64
C ILE A 48 3.49 -0.19 -15.90
N ALA A 49 4.47 -0.91 -16.44
CA ALA A 49 5.78 -0.36 -16.81
C ALA A 49 5.60 0.91 -17.67
N PRO A 50 6.31 2.01 -17.38
CA PRO A 50 7.48 2.16 -16.50
C PRO A 50 7.19 2.50 -15.02
N ARG A 51 5.91 2.49 -14.59
CA ARG A 51 5.55 2.84 -13.21
C ARG A 51 5.82 1.67 -12.25
N PRO A 52 6.20 1.94 -10.99
CA PRO A 52 6.45 0.87 -10.01
C PRO A 52 5.18 0.07 -9.66
N ALA A 53 5.30 -1.27 -9.59
CA ALA A 53 4.17 -2.18 -9.34
C ALA A 53 3.62 -2.14 -7.89
N ALA A 54 4.38 -1.58 -6.94
CA ALA A 54 4.02 -1.45 -5.53
C ALA A 54 2.77 -0.57 -5.30
N GLY A 55 2.39 0.24 -6.30
CA GLY A 55 1.21 1.10 -6.26
C GLY A 55 1.51 2.50 -5.73
N ALA A 56 0.46 3.18 -5.30
CA ALA A 56 0.54 4.58 -4.88
C ALA A 56 1.28 4.77 -3.55
N LEU A 57 1.99 5.89 -3.41
CA LEU A 57 2.63 6.30 -2.16
C LEU A 57 1.57 6.44 -1.05
N ARG A 58 1.90 5.90 0.13
CA ARG A 58 1.06 5.95 1.33
C ARG A 58 1.76 6.73 2.44
N PRO A 59 1.00 7.47 3.28
CA PRO A 59 1.57 8.21 4.39
C PRO A 59 2.01 7.28 5.50
N ILE A 60 2.82 7.83 6.39
CA ILE A 60 3.26 7.21 7.64
C ILE A 60 2.25 7.62 8.73
N VAL A 61 1.66 6.65 9.41
CA VAL A 61 0.62 6.87 10.43
C VAL A 61 0.90 6.01 11.67
N ARG A 62 0.69 6.57 12.87
CA ARG A 62 0.78 5.83 14.14
C ARG A 62 -0.49 5.01 14.40
N CYS A 63 -0.34 3.88 15.10
CA CYS A 63 -1.50 3.09 15.53
C CYS A 63 -2.27 3.81 16.67
N PRO A 64 -3.60 3.63 16.77
CA PRO A 64 -4.45 4.50 17.60
C PRO A 64 -4.47 4.18 19.10
N THR A 65 -4.08 2.97 19.54
CA THR A 65 -4.22 2.54 20.94
C THR A 65 -2.94 2.75 21.75
N VAL A 66 -3.07 2.86 23.08
CA VAL A 66 -1.93 3.03 23.99
C VAL A 66 -0.89 1.90 23.80
N ARG A 67 -1.34 0.66 23.67
CA ARG A 67 -0.46 -0.49 23.45
C ARG A 67 0.41 -0.39 22.18
N TYR A 68 -0.05 0.32 21.14
CA TYR A 68 0.59 0.32 19.84
C TYR A 68 1.00 1.71 19.33
N HIS A 69 0.84 2.77 20.11
CA HIS A 69 1.11 4.15 19.64
C HIS A 69 2.58 4.37 19.25
N THR A 70 3.50 3.54 19.75
CA THR A 70 4.92 3.53 19.38
C THR A 70 5.16 2.93 18.00
N LYS A 71 4.24 2.10 17.51
CA LYS A 71 4.34 1.45 16.21
C LYS A 71 3.77 2.33 15.11
N VAL A 72 4.48 2.34 14.00
CA VAL A 72 4.16 3.10 12.80
C VAL A 72 3.77 2.15 11.67
N ARG A 73 2.83 2.57 10.81
CA ARG A 73 2.34 1.78 9.67
C ARG A 73 2.02 2.65 8.48
N ALA A 74 1.86 2.02 7.31
CA ALA A 74 1.31 2.68 6.14
C ALA A 74 -0.19 3.02 6.35
N GLY A 75 -0.54 4.29 6.17
CA GLY A 75 -1.92 4.77 6.23
C GLY A 75 -2.70 4.48 4.94
N ARG A 76 -3.94 5.02 4.85
CA ARG A 76 -4.76 4.89 3.64
C ARG A 76 -4.33 5.83 2.51
N GLY A 77 -4.09 7.09 2.86
CA GLY A 77 -3.71 8.16 1.94
C GLY A 77 -3.37 9.45 2.70
N PHE A 78 -2.67 10.35 2.02
CA PHE A 78 -2.29 11.65 2.54
C PHE A 78 -3.52 12.55 2.74
N THR A 79 -3.47 13.39 3.77
CA THR A 79 -4.52 14.38 4.01
C THR A 79 -4.40 15.55 3.05
N LEU A 80 -5.47 16.33 2.91
CA LEU A 80 -5.45 17.56 2.13
C LEU A 80 -4.48 18.60 2.72
N GLN A 81 -4.33 18.63 4.05
CA GLN A 81 -3.41 19.52 4.74
C GLN A 81 -1.95 19.20 4.43
N GLU A 82 -1.57 17.91 4.47
CA GLU A 82 -0.22 17.45 4.11
C GLU A 82 0.11 17.75 2.64
N LEU A 83 -0.85 17.54 1.74
CA LEU A 83 -0.69 17.85 0.32
C LEU A 83 -0.51 19.35 0.07
N LYS A 84 -1.28 20.19 0.77
CA LYS A 84 -1.14 21.65 0.70
C LYS A 84 0.24 22.08 1.20
N ALA A 85 0.73 21.51 2.30
CA ALA A 85 2.07 21.78 2.84
C ALA A 85 3.21 21.34 1.89
N ALA A 86 2.96 20.34 1.04
CA ALA A 86 3.89 19.89 0.01
C ALA A 86 3.74 20.63 -1.34
N GLY A 87 2.76 21.54 -1.47
CA GLY A 87 2.46 22.24 -2.72
C GLY A 87 1.91 21.34 -3.83
N ILE A 88 1.16 20.30 -3.47
CA ILE A 88 0.60 19.33 -4.42
C ILE A 88 -0.94 19.44 -4.44
N ASN A 89 -1.51 19.61 -5.63
CA ASN A 89 -2.96 19.60 -5.81
C ASN A 89 -3.53 18.17 -5.67
N ASN A 90 -4.70 18.03 -5.04
CA ASN A 90 -5.33 16.72 -4.75
C ASN A 90 -5.67 15.90 -6.01
N LYS A 91 -6.08 16.56 -7.10
CA LYS A 91 -6.39 15.92 -8.38
C LYS A 91 -5.11 15.42 -9.04
N PHE A 92 -4.05 16.24 -9.03
CA PHE A 92 -2.74 15.90 -9.57
C PHE A 92 -2.04 14.79 -8.75
N ALA A 93 -2.20 14.78 -7.43
CA ALA A 93 -1.65 13.73 -6.57
C ALA A 93 -2.08 12.33 -7.04
N LYS A 94 -3.37 12.15 -7.36
CA LYS A 94 -3.91 10.85 -7.79
C LYS A 94 -3.34 10.38 -9.13
N THR A 95 -3.09 11.27 -10.08
CA THR A 95 -2.56 10.91 -11.41
C THR A 95 -1.11 10.41 -11.30
N VAL A 96 -0.31 11.14 -10.51
CA VAL A 96 1.10 10.84 -10.26
C VAL A 96 1.30 9.55 -9.49
N GLY A 97 0.34 9.16 -8.65
CA GLY A 97 0.41 7.93 -7.85
C GLY A 97 0.63 8.20 -6.36
N ILE A 98 0.03 9.27 -5.85
CA ILE A 98 -0.04 9.59 -4.43
C ILE A 98 -1.46 9.28 -3.95
N ALA A 99 -1.61 8.42 -2.95
CA ALA A 99 -2.92 8.08 -2.42
C ALA A 99 -3.45 9.23 -1.56
N VAL A 100 -4.72 9.63 -1.75
CA VAL A 100 -5.36 10.72 -1.01
C VAL A 100 -6.48 10.18 -0.13
N ASP A 101 -6.52 10.62 1.11
CA ASP A 101 -7.59 10.30 2.06
C ASP A 101 -8.14 11.58 2.70
N TYR A 102 -9.31 12.00 2.23
CA TYR A 102 -9.98 13.22 2.71
C TYR A 102 -10.59 13.06 4.11
N ARG A 103 -10.75 11.82 4.60
CA ARG A 103 -11.41 11.54 5.89
C ARG A 103 -10.48 11.69 7.08
N ARG A 104 -9.18 11.47 6.89
CA ARG A 104 -8.20 11.54 7.97
C ARG A 104 -7.94 12.99 8.35
N ARG A 105 -7.99 13.27 9.65
CA ARG A 105 -7.66 14.57 10.25
C ARG A 105 -6.42 14.41 11.12
N ASN A 106 -5.49 15.36 11.05
CA ASN A 106 -4.29 15.37 11.88
C ASN A 106 -4.51 16.29 13.07
N ARG A 107 -4.12 15.84 14.26
CA ARG A 107 -4.15 16.66 15.50
C ARG A 107 -2.78 17.23 15.85
N SER A 108 -1.71 16.55 15.45
CA SER A 108 -0.32 16.90 15.75
C SER A 108 0.36 17.55 14.54
N VAL A 109 1.14 18.60 14.76
CA VAL A 109 1.94 19.24 13.70
C VAL A 109 3.07 18.33 13.21
N GLU A 110 3.70 17.56 14.10
CA GLU A 110 4.79 16.63 13.75
C GLU A 110 4.41 15.64 12.63
N SER A 111 3.23 15.05 12.70
CA SER A 111 2.77 14.09 11.70
C SER A 111 2.48 14.73 10.35
N VAL A 112 2.08 16.01 10.34
CA VAL A 112 1.92 16.80 9.11
C VAL A 112 3.29 17.05 8.49
N LEU A 113 4.28 17.48 9.28
CA LEU A 113 5.64 17.77 8.81
C LEU A 113 6.32 16.52 8.25
N LEU A 114 6.28 15.40 8.98
CA LEU A 114 6.86 14.13 8.56
C LEU A 114 6.29 13.66 7.20
N ASN A 115 4.97 13.72 7.05
CA ASN A 115 4.32 13.31 5.81
C ASN A 115 4.49 14.32 4.67
N ALA A 116 4.58 15.62 4.96
CA ALA A 116 4.93 16.64 3.98
C ALA A 116 6.37 16.46 3.46
N GLN A 117 7.33 16.16 4.34
CA GLN A 117 8.70 15.83 3.96
C GLN A 117 8.73 14.58 3.08
N ARG A 118 7.99 13.53 3.45
CA ARG A 118 7.85 12.31 2.63
C ARG A 118 7.30 12.59 1.23
N LEU A 119 6.34 13.52 1.10
CA LEU A 119 5.81 13.94 -0.20
C LEU A 119 6.85 14.70 -1.02
N LYS A 120 7.63 15.59 -0.39
CA LYS A 120 8.71 16.33 -1.05
C LYS A 120 9.82 15.38 -1.54
N GLU A 121 10.22 14.42 -0.72
CA GLU A 121 11.20 13.38 -1.07
C GLU A 121 10.70 12.49 -2.22
N TYR A 122 9.41 12.14 -2.21
CA TYR A 122 8.82 11.39 -3.32
C TYR A 122 8.80 12.21 -4.61
N LYS A 123 8.48 13.51 -4.51
CA LYS A 123 8.45 14.42 -5.66
C LYS A 123 9.83 14.59 -6.28
N SER A 124 10.91 14.65 -5.51
CA SER A 124 12.28 14.74 -6.05
C SER A 124 12.72 13.45 -6.75
N LYS A 125 12.24 12.29 -6.30
CA LYS A 125 12.53 10.98 -6.91
C LYS A 125 11.61 10.64 -8.09
N LEU A 126 10.61 11.45 -8.36
CA LEU A 126 9.61 11.18 -9.38
C LEU A 126 10.06 11.71 -10.75
N ILE A 127 10.23 10.79 -11.69
CA ILE A 127 10.43 11.10 -13.11
C ILE A 127 9.05 11.10 -13.78
N LEU A 128 8.58 12.26 -14.23
CA LEU A 128 7.28 12.41 -14.90
C LEU A 128 7.46 12.44 -16.43
N PHE A 129 6.92 11.43 -17.11
CA PHE A 129 6.91 11.40 -18.58
C PHE A 129 5.85 12.35 -19.14
N PRO A 130 6.14 13.14 -20.19
CA PRO A 130 5.12 13.89 -20.89
C PRO A 130 4.08 12.96 -21.51
N ILE A 131 2.85 13.41 -21.55
CA ILE A 131 1.76 12.69 -22.24
C ILE A 131 1.95 12.77 -23.77
N HIS A 132 2.50 13.88 -24.27
CA HIS A 132 2.70 14.12 -25.69
C HIS A 132 4.16 14.45 -25.97
N ASN A 133 4.89 13.53 -26.60
CA ASN A 133 6.33 13.70 -26.88
C ASN A 133 6.66 14.86 -27.83
N LYS A 134 5.69 15.29 -28.66
CA LYS A 134 5.87 16.35 -29.65
C LYS A 134 5.54 17.75 -29.14
N LYS A 135 4.94 17.89 -27.95
CA LYS A 135 4.61 19.20 -27.37
C LYS A 135 5.74 19.68 -26.47
N LYS A 136 5.84 21.00 -26.30
CA LYS A 136 6.79 21.62 -25.36
C LYS A 136 6.57 21.03 -23.96
N LEU A 137 7.68 20.74 -23.29
CA LEU A 137 7.67 20.15 -21.96
C LEU A 137 7.01 21.09 -20.96
N ARG A 138 6.16 20.55 -20.11
CA ARG A 138 5.57 21.28 -18.98
C ARG A 138 6.54 21.30 -17.80
N ALA A 139 6.35 22.26 -16.90
CA ALA A 139 7.15 22.37 -15.70
C ALA A 139 7.11 21.07 -14.87
N GLY A 140 8.28 20.47 -14.62
CA GLY A 140 8.43 19.23 -13.88
C GLY A 140 8.31 17.93 -14.70
N GLU A 141 8.24 18.01 -16.03
CA GLU A 141 8.40 16.86 -16.92
C GLU A 141 9.89 16.54 -17.14
N ALA A 142 10.20 15.25 -17.22
CA ALA A 142 11.57 14.73 -17.30
C ALA A 142 12.22 15.07 -18.65
N THR A 143 13.52 15.37 -18.64
CA THR A 143 14.34 15.53 -19.85
C THR A 143 14.52 14.21 -20.58
N GLU A 144 15.02 14.23 -21.82
CA GLU A 144 15.14 13.02 -22.63
C GLU A 144 16.08 11.97 -22.01
N ASP A 145 17.16 12.41 -21.36
CA ASP A 145 18.16 11.54 -20.73
C ASP A 145 17.58 10.79 -19.51
N GLU A 146 16.82 11.48 -18.67
CA GLU A 146 16.13 10.87 -17.52
C GLU A 146 15.10 9.80 -17.95
N ARG A 147 14.49 9.99 -19.13
CA ARG A 147 13.55 9.01 -19.71
C ARG A 147 14.28 7.75 -20.17
N LYS A 148 15.42 7.89 -20.83
CA LYS A 148 16.24 6.77 -21.33
C LYS A 148 16.78 5.94 -20.17
N VAL A 149 17.33 6.58 -19.14
CA VAL A 149 17.79 5.91 -17.91
C VAL A 149 16.67 5.05 -17.32
N ARG A 150 15.44 5.58 -17.27
CA ARG A 150 14.31 4.86 -16.70
C ARG A 150 13.76 3.75 -17.60
N GLN A 151 13.83 3.88 -18.93
CA GLN A 151 13.45 2.82 -19.87
C GLN A 151 14.41 1.62 -19.80
N LEU A 152 15.72 1.88 -19.70
CA LEU A 152 16.76 0.83 -19.64
C LEU A 152 16.71 0.00 -18.36
N VAL A 153 16.30 0.60 -17.23
CA VAL A 153 16.21 -0.11 -15.93
C VAL A 153 15.02 -1.09 -15.88
N PHE A 154 14.07 -1.00 -16.83
CA PHE A 154 12.84 -1.81 -16.84
C PHE A 154 12.69 -2.74 -18.05
N SER A 155 13.62 -2.71 -19.01
CA SER A 155 13.80 -3.73 -20.05
C SER A 155 14.52 -4.95 -19.47
#